data_AF-A0A2D9T1X1-F1
#
_entry.id   AF-A0A2D9T1X1-F1
#
_cell.length_a   1.000
_cell.length_b   1.000
_cell.length_c   1.000
_cell.angle_alpha   90.00
_cell.angle_beta   90.00
_cell.angle_gamma   90.00
#
_symmetry.space_group_name_H-M   'P 1'
#
loop_
_entity.id
_entity.type
_entity.pdbx_description
1 polymer ?
#
loop_
_entity_poly.entity_id
_entity_poly.type
_entity_poly.pdbx_seq_one_letter_code
_entity_poly.pdbx_strand_id
1 'polypeptide(L)'
;MSPVVVVIAVLFVVVVLAGLAFMRRSGADELPGAVGGSPALRPAPETRDRIFFLRFEGADDEDYVGGILGRHGGKTTSAAKAREMALDLVRAAPTATHVHAGPAADAPAGPGLARIGLPGGVVVGFHVVSTRKLGTVADDTDLSAVVAELRAVAAFTDAELQSAELIGAETDVDANAPALIAVDPSTRPGHQQCSYCRTSFPAHDTRCPACGARVGV
;
A
#
# COMPACT_ATOMS: atom_id res chain seq x y z
N MET A 1 37.09 7.73 -52.07
CA MET A 1 36.24 7.74 -50.84
C MET A 1 36.57 8.99 -50.05
N SER A 2 35.56 9.80 -49.72
CA SER A 2 35.75 11.08 -49.03
C SER A 2 36.22 10.83 -47.59
N PRO A 3 37.20 11.59 -47.05
CA PRO A 3 37.78 11.35 -45.71
C PRO A 3 36.72 11.36 -44.59
N VAL A 4 35.61 12.07 -44.81
CA VAL A 4 34.46 12.13 -43.89
C VAL A 4 33.78 10.75 -43.73
N VAL A 5 33.70 9.96 -44.81
CA VAL A 5 33.05 8.63 -44.79
C VAL A 5 33.87 7.63 -43.97
N VAL A 6 35.19 7.77 -43.98
CA VAL A 6 36.11 6.90 -43.22
C VAL A 6 35.97 7.16 -41.71
N VAL A 7 35.86 8.43 -41.30
CA VAL A 7 35.71 8.79 -39.88
C VAL A 7 34.39 8.30 -39.30
N ILE A 8 33.29 8.42 -40.05
CA ILE A 8 31.97 7.93 -39.62
C ILE A 8 31.96 6.40 -39.49
N ALA A 9 32.56 5.69 -40.45
CA ALA A 9 32.66 4.23 -40.41
C ALA A 9 33.45 3.74 -39.18
N VAL A 10 34.56 4.41 -38.83
CA VAL A 10 35.37 4.05 -37.66
C VAL A 10 34.61 4.30 -36.35
N LEU A 11 33.91 5.43 -36.22
CA LEU A 11 33.11 5.72 -35.01
C LEU A 11 31.98 4.70 -34.82
N PHE A 12 31.33 4.29 -35.91
CA PHE A 12 30.26 3.30 -35.85
C PHE A 12 30.78 1.93 -35.39
N VAL A 13 31.95 1.50 -35.89
CA VAL A 13 32.58 0.24 -35.48
C VAL A 13 32.97 0.28 -34.00
N VAL A 14 33.49 1.40 -33.49
CA VAL A 14 33.85 1.54 -32.07
C VAL A 14 32.61 1.46 -31.16
N VAL A 15 31.51 2.11 -31.52
CA VAL A 15 30.26 2.07 -30.74
C VAL A 15 29.65 0.67 -30.75
N VAL A 16 29.64 -0.01 -31.89
CA VAL A 16 29.12 -1.38 -32.00
C VAL A 16 29.97 -2.37 -31.21
N LEU A 17 31.30 -2.24 -31.25
CA LEU A 17 32.20 -3.08 -30.47
C LEU A 17 32.07 -2.83 -28.96
N ALA A 18 31.89 -1.58 -28.54
CA ALA A 18 31.64 -1.23 -27.14
C ALA A 18 30.30 -1.78 -26.63
N GLY A 19 29.23 -1.70 -27.44
CA GLY A 19 27.92 -2.27 -27.11
C GLY A 19 27.94 -3.79 -27.02
N LEU A 20 28.67 -4.47 -27.91
CA LEU A 20 28.83 -5.94 -27.88
C LEU A 20 29.69 -6.40 -26.69
N ALA A 21 30.71 -5.64 -26.31
CA ALA A 21 31.50 -5.92 -25.11
C ALA A 21 30.69 -5.73 -23.82
N PHE A 22 29.82 -4.72 -23.77
CA PHE A 22 28.92 -4.51 -22.63
C PHE A 22 27.90 -5.64 -22.49
N MET A 23 27.28 -6.09 -23.59
CA MET A 23 26.34 -7.22 -23.57
C MET A 23 27.00 -8.57 -23.24
N ARG A 24 28.27 -8.79 -23.62
CA ARG A 24 28.99 -10.02 -23.25
C ARG A 24 29.42 -10.08 -21.79
N ARG A 25 29.52 -8.95 -21.09
CA ARG A 25 29.82 -8.94 -19.64
C ARG A 25 28.59 -9.25 -18.78
N SER A 26 27.40 -9.23 -19.36
CA SER A 26 26.12 -9.48 -18.66
C SER A 26 25.67 -10.94 -18.65
N GLY A 27 26.43 -11.86 -19.24
CA GLY A 27 25.97 -13.24 -19.43
C GLY A 27 27.10 -14.25 -19.47
N ALA A 28 27.67 -14.56 -18.30
CA ALA A 28 28.27 -15.86 -17.98
C ALA A 28 28.77 -15.84 -16.53
N ASP A 29 27.99 -16.41 -15.61
CA ASP A 29 28.51 -17.31 -14.57
C ASP A 29 27.38 -18.25 -14.12
N GLU A 30 27.57 -19.52 -14.46
CA GLU A 30 27.08 -20.81 -13.94
C GLU A 30 25.73 -20.93 -13.16
N LEU A 31 24.86 -21.79 -13.69
CA LEU A 31 23.94 -22.65 -12.91
C LEU A 31 24.70 -23.95 -12.57
N PRO A 32 24.61 -24.52 -11.35
CA PRO A 32 23.38 -25.18 -10.91
C PRO A 32 23.13 -25.14 -9.38
N GLY A 33 21.89 -24.84 -8.99
CA GLY A 33 21.45 -24.99 -7.60
C GLY A 33 20.05 -24.47 -7.41
N ALA A 34 19.07 -25.36 -7.35
CA ALA A 34 17.71 -25.03 -6.97
C ALA A 34 17.70 -24.47 -5.55
N VAL A 35 17.57 -23.16 -5.42
CA VAL A 35 16.89 -22.51 -4.28
C VAL A 35 16.14 -21.33 -4.86
N GLY A 36 14.82 -21.48 -5.01
CA GLY A 36 13.93 -20.35 -5.26
C GLY A 36 14.01 -19.42 -4.06
N GLY A 37 14.89 -18.43 -4.14
CA GLY A 37 14.85 -17.28 -3.26
C GLY A 37 13.83 -16.31 -3.81
N SER A 38 12.58 -16.37 -3.31
CA SER A 38 11.74 -15.17 -3.28
C SER A 38 12.61 -13.99 -2.81
N PRO A 39 12.48 -12.78 -3.37
CA PRO A 39 13.17 -11.62 -2.80
C PRO A 39 12.88 -11.64 -1.30
N ALA A 40 13.94 -11.72 -0.48
CA ALA A 40 13.78 -11.89 0.94
C ALA A 40 12.88 -10.75 1.43
N LEU A 41 11.63 -11.09 1.77
CA LEU A 41 10.71 -10.18 2.45
C LEU A 41 11.50 -9.68 3.65
N ARG A 42 11.90 -8.41 3.61
CA ARG A 42 12.51 -7.80 4.78
C ARG A 42 11.48 -7.96 5.90
N PRO A 43 11.86 -8.53 7.06
CA PRO A 43 10.93 -8.68 8.15
C PRO A 43 10.37 -7.30 8.48
N ALA A 44 9.05 -7.19 8.51
CA ALA A 44 8.39 -5.93 8.78
C ALA A 44 8.89 -5.40 10.14
N PRO A 45 9.36 -4.15 10.25
CA PRO A 45 9.84 -3.61 11.51
C PRO A 45 8.78 -3.76 12.61
N GLU A 46 9.15 -4.23 13.79
CA GLU A 46 8.21 -4.31 14.90
C GLU A 46 8.13 -2.97 15.64
N THR A 47 6.92 -2.50 15.92
CA THR A 47 6.71 -1.25 16.68
C THR A 47 5.55 -1.38 17.65
N ARG A 48 5.62 -0.62 18.75
CA ARG A 48 4.53 -0.44 19.72
C ARG A 48 3.60 0.71 19.32
N ASP A 49 4.08 1.55 18.41
CA ASP A 49 3.48 2.81 18.03
C ASP A 49 3.29 2.82 16.51
N ARG A 50 2.03 2.69 16.08
CA ARG A 50 1.64 2.44 14.69
C ARG A 50 0.71 3.51 14.17
N ILE A 51 0.83 3.78 12.88
CA ILE A 51 -0.08 4.67 12.20
C ILE A 51 -0.53 4.06 10.88
N PHE A 52 -1.81 4.22 10.59
CA PHE A 52 -2.43 3.83 9.34
C PHE A 52 -3.02 5.08 8.70
N PHE A 53 -2.73 5.30 7.44
CA PHE A 53 -3.48 6.22 6.60
C PHE A 53 -4.16 5.41 5.50
N LEU A 54 -5.46 5.56 5.36
CA LEU A 54 -6.23 4.95 4.27
C LEU A 54 -7.00 6.04 3.55
N ARG A 55 -6.86 6.07 2.22
CA ARG A 55 -7.63 6.96 1.36
C ARG A 55 -8.75 6.23 0.66
N PHE A 56 -9.90 6.89 0.61
CA PHE A 56 -11.10 6.43 -0.06
C PHE A 56 -11.54 7.46 -1.10
N GLU A 57 -12.06 6.98 -2.22
CA GLU A 57 -12.56 7.79 -3.33
C GLU A 57 -13.90 7.27 -3.79
N GLY A 58 -14.81 8.19 -4.13
CA GLY A 58 -16.15 7.87 -4.60
C GLY A 58 -17.19 8.18 -3.53
N ALA A 59 -18.34 8.73 -3.95
CA ALA A 59 -19.33 9.28 -3.03
C ALA A 59 -19.78 8.29 -1.94
N ASP A 60 -20.06 7.04 -2.31
CA ASP A 60 -20.52 6.02 -1.35
C ASP A 60 -19.44 5.66 -0.31
N ASP A 61 -18.18 5.52 -0.73
CA ASP A 61 -17.06 5.21 0.14
C ASP A 61 -16.70 6.41 1.04
N GLU A 62 -16.71 7.62 0.48
CA GLU A 62 -16.49 8.87 1.22
C GLU A 62 -17.57 9.10 2.28
N ASP A 63 -18.84 8.88 1.95
CA ASP A 63 -19.97 8.99 2.89
C ASP A 63 -19.88 7.94 4.01
N TYR A 64 -19.57 6.69 3.66
CA TYR A 64 -19.41 5.61 4.63
C TYR A 64 -18.29 5.92 5.63
N VAL A 65 -17.14 6.38 5.13
CA VAL A 65 -15.97 6.73 5.93
C VAL A 65 -16.20 7.99 6.76
N GLY A 66 -16.87 9.00 6.20
CA GLY A 66 -17.34 10.17 6.94
C GLY A 66 -18.23 9.78 8.12
N GLY A 67 -19.10 8.78 7.94
CA GLY A 67 -19.88 8.18 9.01
C GLY A 67 -19.05 7.50 10.11
N ILE A 68 -17.98 6.80 9.75
CA ILE A 68 -17.04 6.20 10.73
C ILE A 68 -16.37 7.31 11.55
N LEU A 69 -15.85 8.34 10.89
CA LEU A 69 -15.21 9.49 11.54
C LEU A 69 -16.18 10.22 12.47
N GLY A 70 -17.44 10.40 12.07
CA GLY A 70 -18.47 11.01 12.91
C GLY A 70 -18.82 10.20 14.16
N ARG A 71 -18.80 8.86 14.08
CA ARG A 71 -19.08 7.98 15.24
C ARG A 71 -17.89 7.84 16.19
N HIS A 72 -16.69 7.69 15.63
CA HIS A 72 -15.53 7.23 16.37
C HIS A 72 -14.40 8.26 16.48
N GLY A 73 -14.50 9.40 15.78
CA GLY A 73 -13.46 10.42 15.71
C GLY A 73 -12.93 10.87 17.08
N GLY A 74 -11.62 11.13 17.13
CA GLY A 74 -10.88 11.56 18.30
C GLY A 74 -10.11 10.44 18.99
N LYS A 75 -9.58 10.77 20.17
CA LYS A 75 -8.71 9.92 20.97
C LYS A 75 -9.47 9.07 21.98
N THR A 76 -8.97 7.87 22.25
CA THR A 76 -9.48 6.97 23.29
C THR A 76 -8.35 6.18 23.94
N THR A 77 -8.60 5.72 25.16
CA THR A 77 -7.76 4.76 25.89
C THR A 77 -8.51 3.45 26.17
N SER A 78 -9.74 3.31 25.67
CA SER A 78 -10.55 2.09 25.84
C SER A 78 -10.28 1.10 24.71
N ALA A 79 -9.93 -0.13 25.05
CA ALA A 79 -9.73 -1.18 24.05
C ALA A 79 -11.03 -1.55 23.34
N ALA A 80 -12.18 -1.47 24.03
CA ALA A 80 -13.48 -1.68 23.40
C ALA A 80 -13.75 -0.65 22.29
N LYS A 81 -13.50 0.64 22.54
CA LYS A 81 -13.69 1.69 21.54
C LYS A 81 -12.66 1.61 20.40
N ALA A 82 -11.39 1.32 20.73
CA ALA A 82 -10.35 1.10 19.73
C ALA A 82 -10.63 -0.11 18.83
N ARG A 83 -11.22 -1.18 19.40
CA ARG A 83 -11.68 -2.33 18.64
C ARG A 83 -12.78 -1.96 17.66
N GLU A 84 -13.76 -1.18 18.07
CA GLU A 84 -14.84 -0.72 17.18
C GLU A 84 -14.28 0.13 16.03
N MET A 85 -13.38 1.08 16.34
CA MET A 85 -12.65 1.85 15.32
C MET A 85 -11.96 0.93 14.31
N ALA A 86 -11.16 -0.02 14.81
CA ALA A 86 -10.39 -0.94 13.98
C ALA A 86 -11.29 -1.87 13.13
N LEU A 87 -12.40 -2.37 13.69
CA LEU A 87 -13.34 -3.23 12.95
C LEU A 87 -14.09 -2.48 11.85
N ASP A 88 -14.47 -1.22 12.09
CA ASP A 88 -15.09 -0.39 11.05
C ASP A 88 -14.08 -0.05 9.94
N LEU A 89 -12.81 0.20 10.29
CA LEU A 89 -11.74 0.33 9.29
C LEU A 89 -11.46 -0.98 8.54
N VAL A 90 -11.53 -2.15 9.20
CA VAL A 90 -11.41 -3.46 8.52
C VAL A 90 -12.50 -3.64 7.46
N ARG A 91 -13.70 -3.10 7.70
CA ARG A 91 -14.82 -3.15 6.75
C ARG A 91 -14.64 -2.17 5.59
N ALA A 92 -14.11 -0.97 5.86
CA ALA A 92 -13.86 0.05 4.84
C ALA A 92 -12.63 -0.30 3.98
N ALA A 93 -11.56 -0.79 4.61
CA ALA A 93 -10.23 -0.95 4.01
C ALA A 93 -10.23 -1.58 2.62
N PRO A 94 -11.03 -2.61 2.26
CA PRO A 94 -11.05 -3.18 0.92
C PRO A 94 -11.33 -2.22 -0.23
N THR A 95 -11.96 -1.06 0.02
CA THR A 95 -12.23 -0.03 -0.99
C THR A 95 -11.20 1.10 -1.00
N ALA A 96 -10.22 1.07 -0.09
CA ALA A 96 -9.15 2.06 -0.06
C ALA A 96 -8.36 2.05 -1.38
N THR A 97 -8.03 3.25 -1.88
CA THR A 97 -7.25 3.42 -3.11
C THR A 97 -5.78 3.64 -2.83
N HIS A 98 -5.46 4.21 -1.67
CA HIS A 98 -4.08 4.43 -1.23
C HIS A 98 -3.92 4.16 0.26
N VAL A 99 -2.75 3.69 0.66
CA VAL A 99 -2.45 3.33 2.04
C VAL A 99 -1.04 3.75 2.44
N HIS A 100 -0.86 4.06 3.72
CA HIS A 100 0.41 3.98 4.44
C HIS A 100 0.17 3.22 5.76
N ALA A 101 1.00 2.24 6.12
CA ALA A 101 0.78 1.42 7.31
C ALA A 101 2.09 1.11 8.06
N GLY A 102 2.70 2.16 8.62
CA GLY A 102 4.02 2.13 9.24
C GLY A 102 4.07 2.37 10.75
N PRO A 103 5.29 2.52 11.30
CA PRO A 103 5.51 3.11 12.62
C PRO A 103 5.08 4.58 12.64
N ALA A 104 4.59 5.07 13.79
CA ALA A 104 4.17 6.47 13.92
C ALA A 104 5.32 7.49 13.73
N ALA A 105 6.57 7.03 13.82
CA ALA A 105 7.74 7.85 13.50
C ALA A 105 7.77 8.37 12.05
N ASP A 106 7.05 7.70 11.13
CA ASP A 106 6.90 8.12 9.74
C ASP A 106 5.95 9.32 9.58
N ALA A 107 5.20 9.64 10.64
CA ALA A 107 4.19 10.69 10.68
C ALA A 107 4.35 11.57 11.93
N PRO A 108 5.42 12.40 12.01
CA PRO A 108 5.75 13.17 13.21
C PRO A 108 4.68 14.20 13.60
N ALA A 109 3.82 14.60 12.66
CA ALA A 109 2.68 15.48 12.90
C ALA A 109 1.42 14.74 13.42
N GLY A 110 1.48 13.41 13.58
CA GLY A 110 0.37 12.58 14.04
C GLY A 110 -0.62 12.15 12.92
N PRO A 111 -1.79 11.61 13.29
CA PRO A 111 -2.77 11.06 12.33
C PRO A 111 -3.56 12.14 11.55
N GLY A 112 -3.32 13.42 11.80
CA GLY A 112 -4.07 14.52 11.20
C GLY A 112 -3.55 15.00 9.85
N LEU A 113 -2.36 14.56 9.43
CA LEU A 113 -1.72 15.08 8.21
C LEU A 113 -1.12 13.92 7.40
N ALA A 114 -1.53 13.82 6.14
CA ALA A 114 -1.03 12.80 5.24
C ALA A 114 -0.63 13.44 3.90
N ARG A 115 0.49 12.96 3.33
CA ARG A 115 0.95 13.47 2.04
C ARG A 115 0.25 12.74 0.92
N ILE A 116 -0.60 13.45 0.19
CA ILE A 116 -1.16 12.93 -1.04
C ILE A 116 -1.29 14.03 -2.10
N GLY A 117 -0.62 13.81 -3.23
CA GLY A 117 -0.63 14.75 -4.37
C GLY A 117 -1.85 14.60 -5.28
N LEU A 118 -2.96 14.06 -4.78
CA LEU A 118 -4.18 13.82 -5.54
C LEU A 118 -5.33 14.66 -4.99
N PRO A 119 -6.13 15.32 -5.85
CA PRO A 119 -7.29 16.09 -5.41
C PRO A 119 -8.44 15.16 -4.98
N GLY A 120 -9.19 15.58 -3.96
CA GLY A 120 -10.40 14.90 -3.50
C GLY A 120 -10.18 13.57 -2.78
N GLY A 121 -11.28 12.89 -2.44
CA GLY A 121 -11.29 11.72 -1.57
C GLY A 121 -11.17 12.08 -0.09
N VAL A 122 -11.41 11.09 0.77
CA VAL A 122 -11.29 11.21 2.23
C VAL A 122 -10.10 10.37 2.69
N VAL A 123 -9.24 10.95 3.53
CA VAL A 123 -8.15 10.23 4.19
C VAL A 123 -8.47 10.06 5.66
N VAL A 124 -8.33 8.84 6.14
CA VAL A 124 -8.43 8.51 7.57
C VAL A 124 -7.05 8.22 8.10
N GLY A 125 -6.65 8.93 9.15
CA GLY A 125 -5.50 8.60 9.98
C GLY A 125 -5.96 7.84 11.23
N PHE A 126 -5.37 6.67 11.47
CA PHE A 126 -5.59 5.86 12.66
C PHE A 126 -4.25 5.59 13.35
N HIS A 127 -4.08 6.18 14.53
CA HIS A 127 -2.88 6.06 15.35
C HIS A 127 -3.15 5.14 16.53
N VAL A 128 -2.26 4.18 16.78
CA VAL A 128 -2.42 3.16 17.83
C VAL A 128 -1.12 2.98 18.58
N VAL A 129 -1.19 3.17 19.89
CA VAL A 129 -0.09 2.97 20.83
C VAL A 129 -0.42 1.79 21.74
N SER A 130 0.50 0.85 21.85
CA SER A 130 0.30 -0.42 22.54
C SER A 130 1.48 -0.78 23.46
N THR A 131 1.22 -1.64 24.45
CA THR A 131 2.26 -2.13 25.38
C THR A 131 3.10 -3.26 24.77
N ARG A 132 2.52 -4.03 23.83
CA ARG A 132 3.18 -5.10 23.09
C ARG A 132 3.64 -4.62 21.72
N LYS A 133 4.72 -5.19 21.20
CA LYS A 133 5.13 -4.93 19.81
C LYS A 133 4.16 -5.61 18.86
N LEU A 134 3.81 -4.93 17.78
CA LEU A 134 3.13 -5.49 16.63
C LEU A 134 4.10 -5.52 15.44
N GLY A 135 3.86 -6.45 14.51
CA GLY A 135 4.45 -6.33 13.18
C GLY A 135 4.00 -5.02 12.53
N THR A 136 4.78 -4.50 11.58
CA THR A 136 4.29 -3.50 10.62
C THR A 136 3.88 -4.20 9.33
N VAL A 137 3.39 -3.43 8.36
CA VAL A 137 3.14 -3.97 7.03
C VAL A 137 4.47 -3.95 6.25
N ALA A 138 4.87 -5.09 5.68
CA ALA A 138 6.11 -5.18 4.89
C ALA A 138 5.96 -4.54 3.49
N ASP A 139 4.73 -4.52 2.99
CA ASP A 139 4.35 -3.95 1.69
C ASP A 139 2.94 -3.33 1.80
N ASP A 140 2.88 -2.00 1.85
CA ASP A 140 1.63 -1.25 1.98
C ASP A 140 0.70 -1.39 0.76
N THR A 141 1.22 -1.92 -0.36
CA THR A 141 0.39 -2.23 -1.54
C THR A 141 -0.48 -3.48 -1.35
N ASP A 142 -0.14 -4.33 -0.38
CA ASP A 142 -0.92 -5.51 0.01
C ASP A 142 -1.98 -5.13 1.05
N LEU A 143 -3.18 -4.83 0.57
CA LEU A 143 -4.29 -4.43 1.41
C LEU A 143 -4.78 -5.57 2.33
N SER A 144 -4.49 -6.83 1.98
CA SER A 144 -4.82 -7.98 2.83
C SER A 144 -3.94 -8.01 4.08
N ALA A 145 -2.66 -7.64 3.96
CA ALA A 145 -1.75 -7.48 5.09
C ALA A 145 -2.18 -6.32 5.99
N VAL A 146 -2.56 -5.18 5.40
CA VAL A 146 -3.08 -4.02 6.14
C VAL A 146 -4.33 -4.39 6.95
N VAL A 147 -5.26 -5.13 6.35
CA VAL A 147 -6.47 -5.62 7.03
C VAL A 147 -6.13 -6.61 8.16
N ALA A 148 -5.15 -7.49 7.96
CA ALA A 148 -4.71 -8.42 9.00
C ALA A 148 -4.17 -7.67 10.22
N GLU A 149 -3.41 -6.60 10.00
CA GLU A 149 -2.88 -5.75 11.07
C GLU A 149 -3.98 -4.95 11.79
N LEU A 150 -4.95 -4.39 11.06
CA LEU A 150 -6.11 -3.76 11.69
C LEU A 150 -6.92 -4.75 12.54
N ARG A 151 -7.05 -6.01 12.09
CA ARG A 151 -7.67 -7.08 12.90
C ARG A 151 -6.86 -7.42 14.14
N ALA A 152 -5.52 -7.36 14.08
CA ALA A 152 -4.67 -7.56 15.24
C ALA A 152 -4.87 -6.45 16.29
N VAL A 153 -5.08 -5.20 15.87
CA VAL A 153 -5.48 -4.10 16.75
C VAL A 153 -6.87 -4.32 17.34
N ALA A 154 -7.83 -4.79 16.53
CA ALA A 154 -9.19 -5.10 17.00
C ALA A 154 -9.23 -6.19 18.09
N ALA A 155 -8.19 -7.03 18.17
CA ALA A 155 -8.07 -8.08 19.18
C ALA A 155 -7.46 -7.60 20.50
N PHE A 156 -7.08 -6.31 20.63
CA PHE A 156 -6.48 -5.79 21.86
C PHE A 156 -7.40 -5.84 23.07
N THR A 157 -6.79 -6.11 24.21
CA THR A 157 -7.38 -5.95 25.55
C THR A 157 -7.00 -4.59 26.15
N ASP A 158 -7.70 -4.16 27.21
CA ASP A 158 -7.39 -2.89 27.89
C ASP A 158 -5.97 -2.85 28.49
N ALA A 159 -5.36 -4.00 28.76
CA ALA A 159 -3.95 -4.07 29.22
C ALA A 159 -2.94 -3.88 28.08
N GLU A 160 -3.36 -4.10 26.83
CA GLU A 160 -2.50 -4.04 25.66
C GLU A 160 -2.57 -2.68 24.96
N LEU A 161 -3.70 -1.98 25.07
CA LEU A 161 -3.89 -0.66 24.49
C LEU A 161 -3.42 0.44 25.46
N GLN A 162 -2.56 1.34 24.98
CA GLN A 162 -2.24 2.58 25.69
C GLN A 162 -3.13 3.72 25.21
N SER A 163 -3.24 3.89 23.89
CA SER A 163 -4.17 4.84 23.29
C SER A 163 -4.44 4.50 21.83
N ALA A 164 -5.61 4.90 21.33
CA ALA A 164 -5.92 4.93 19.90
C ALA A 164 -6.53 6.28 19.53
N GLU A 165 -6.28 6.75 18.33
CA GLU A 165 -6.83 8.01 17.83
C GLU A 165 -7.22 7.86 16.36
N LEU A 166 -8.45 8.23 16.04
CA LEU A 166 -9.00 8.18 14.69
C LEU A 166 -9.38 9.59 14.25
N ILE A 167 -8.79 10.07 13.16
CA ILE A 167 -9.00 11.43 12.65
C ILE A 167 -9.13 11.39 11.13
N GLY A 168 -9.94 12.31 10.58
CA GLY A 168 -9.89 12.63 9.15
C GLY A 168 -8.62 13.44 8.89
N ALA A 169 -7.69 12.89 8.13
CA ALA A 169 -6.42 13.53 7.86
C ALA A 169 -6.59 14.58 6.75
N GLU A 170 -5.98 15.73 6.94
CA GLU A 170 -5.80 16.71 5.88
C GLU A 170 -4.79 16.18 4.87
N THR A 171 -5.08 16.44 3.59
CA THR A 171 -4.21 16.08 2.48
C THR A 171 -3.32 17.27 2.15
N ASP A 172 -2.02 17.14 2.36
CA ASP A 172 -1.06 18.20 2.07
C ASP A 172 0.06 17.68 1.13
N VAL A 173 0.81 18.61 0.57
CA VAL A 173 2.02 18.36 -0.23
C VAL A 173 3.29 18.45 0.65
N ASP A 174 3.16 18.65 1.96
CA ASP A 174 4.29 18.72 2.90
C ASP A 174 5.18 17.47 2.78
N ALA A 175 6.48 17.70 2.52
CA ALA A 175 7.48 16.67 2.38
C ALA A 175 7.65 15.80 3.65
N ASN A 176 7.26 16.31 4.82
CA ASN A 176 7.42 15.64 6.11
C ASN A 176 6.22 14.76 6.50
N ALA A 177 5.12 14.82 5.76
CA ALA A 177 3.98 13.94 5.97
C ALA A 177 4.19 12.59 5.25
N PRO A 178 3.66 11.48 5.79
CA PRO A 178 3.82 10.16 5.19
C PRO A 178 3.14 10.10 3.83
N ALA A 179 3.85 9.61 2.81
CA ALA A 179 3.27 9.40 1.49
C ALA A 179 2.38 8.16 1.49
N LEU A 180 1.16 8.32 0.99
CA LEU A 180 0.30 7.18 0.69
C LEU A 180 0.71 6.57 -0.65
N ILE A 181 0.77 5.24 -0.69
CA ILE A 181 1.09 4.45 -1.87
C ILE A 181 -0.20 3.88 -2.43
N ALA A 182 -0.34 3.86 -3.76
CA ALA A 182 -1.48 3.24 -4.43
C ALA A 182 -1.51 1.73 -4.11
N VAL A 183 -2.67 1.23 -3.68
CA VAL A 183 -2.82 -0.20 -3.39
C VAL A 183 -2.83 -1.01 -4.68
N ASP A 184 -2.31 -2.24 -4.65
CA ASP A 184 -2.53 -3.17 -5.75
C ASP A 184 -4.01 -3.60 -5.74
N PRO A 185 -4.80 -3.30 -6.79
CA PRO A 185 -6.18 -3.73 -6.84
C PRO A 185 -6.36 -5.25 -6.73
N SER A 186 -5.33 -6.04 -7.05
CA SER A 186 -5.34 -7.50 -6.95
C SER A 186 -5.36 -8.04 -5.52
N THR A 187 -4.85 -7.28 -4.56
CA THR A 187 -4.71 -7.69 -3.15
C THR A 187 -5.92 -7.30 -2.31
N ARG A 188 -6.89 -6.60 -2.91
CA ARG A 188 -8.11 -6.14 -2.24
C ARG A 188 -8.94 -7.33 -1.74
N PRO A 189 -9.18 -7.45 -0.42
CA PRO A 189 -10.02 -8.51 0.11
C PRO A 189 -11.42 -8.47 -0.50
N GLY A 190 -11.98 -9.65 -0.82
CA GLY A 190 -13.32 -9.75 -1.40
C GLY A 190 -13.43 -9.28 -2.86
N HIS A 191 -12.31 -9.03 -3.54
CA HIS A 191 -12.26 -8.80 -4.98
C HIS A 191 -11.73 -10.03 -5.71
N GLN A 192 -12.04 -10.12 -7.01
CA GLN A 192 -11.52 -11.11 -7.94
C GLN A 192 -10.92 -10.41 -9.16
N GLN A 193 -9.95 -11.05 -9.81
CA GLN A 193 -9.41 -10.56 -11.08
C GLN A 193 -10.18 -11.11 -12.26
N CYS A 194 -10.49 -10.22 -13.22
CA CYS A 194 -10.97 -10.65 -14.52
C CYS A 194 -9.88 -11.47 -15.25
N SER A 195 -10.22 -12.68 -15.70
CA SER A 195 -9.31 -13.53 -16.48
C SER A 195 -8.89 -12.90 -17.81
N TYR A 196 -9.74 -12.05 -18.39
CA TYR A 196 -9.51 -11.43 -19.70
C TYR A 196 -8.70 -10.12 -19.61
N CYS A 197 -9.23 -9.11 -18.90
CA CYS A 197 -8.62 -7.78 -18.85
C CYS A 197 -7.83 -7.48 -17.57
N ARG A 198 -7.73 -8.45 -16.64
CA ARG A 198 -7.03 -8.32 -15.34
C ARG A 198 -7.56 -7.24 -14.39
N THR A 199 -8.64 -6.55 -14.75
CA THR A 199 -9.33 -5.61 -13.84
C THR A 199 -9.80 -6.33 -12.59
N SER A 200 -9.51 -5.77 -11.42
CA SER A 200 -10.03 -6.22 -10.13
C SER A 200 -11.42 -5.63 -9.89
N PHE A 201 -12.36 -6.45 -9.42
CA PHE A 201 -13.73 -6.04 -9.14
C PHE A 201 -14.35 -6.93 -8.03
N PRO A 202 -15.45 -6.51 -7.39
CA PRO A 202 -16.02 -7.25 -6.27
C PRO A 202 -16.34 -8.72 -6.62
N ALA A 203 -16.05 -9.64 -5.71
CA ALA A 203 -16.22 -11.08 -5.94
C ALA A 203 -17.69 -11.51 -6.12
N HIS A 204 -18.64 -10.69 -5.66
CA HIS A 204 -20.07 -10.97 -5.81
C HIS A 204 -20.61 -10.58 -7.20
N ASP A 205 -19.85 -9.81 -7.98
CA ASP A 205 -20.23 -9.47 -9.34
C ASP A 205 -19.99 -10.67 -10.27
N THR A 206 -20.96 -10.93 -11.14
CA THR A 206 -20.89 -12.05 -12.11
C THR A 206 -20.26 -11.65 -13.45
N ARG A 207 -20.02 -10.35 -13.65
CA ARG A 207 -19.41 -9.77 -14.86
C ARG A 207 -18.40 -8.69 -14.52
N CYS A 208 -17.32 -8.66 -15.27
CA CYS A 208 -16.34 -7.61 -15.15
C CYS A 208 -16.96 -6.27 -15.62
N PRO A 209 -16.93 -5.21 -14.78
CA PRO A 209 -17.49 -3.91 -15.15
C PRO A 209 -16.72 -3.21 -16.27
N ALA A 210 -15.43 -3.55 -16.46
CA ALA A 210 -14.59 -2.92 -17.47
C ALA A 210 -14.75 -3.52 -18.88
N CYS A 211 -14.86 -4.85 -19.00
CA CYS A 211 -14.90 -5.54 -20.31
C CYS A 211 -16.15 -6.40 -20.55
N GLY A 212 -17.03 -6.55 -19.55
CA GLY A 212 -18.24 -7.35 -19.65
C GLY A 212 -18.04 -8.88 -19.62
N ALA A 213 -16.80 -9.36 -19.49
CA ALA A 213 -16.50 -10.79 -19.41
C ALA A 213 -17.15 -11.44 -18.18
N ARG A 214 -17.69 -12.66 -18.35
CA ARG A 214 -18.29 -13.45 -17.27
C ARG A 214 -17.21 -14.17 -16.46
N VAL A 215 -17.44 -14.31 -15.16
CA VAL A 215 -16.57 -15.10 -14.27
C VAL A 215 -16.75 -16.59 -14.56
N GLY A 216 -15.65 -17.31 -14.84
CA GLY A 216 -15.64 -18.78 -14.93
C GLY A 216 -15.94 -19.41 -16.30
N VAL A 217 -15.61 -18.73 -17.40
CA VAL A 217 -15.67 -19.30 -18.78
C VAL A 217 -14.28 -19.41 -19.38
#